data_AF-A0AAN8FE91-F1
#
_entry.id   AF-A0AAN8FE91-F1
#
_cell.length_a   1.000
_cell.length_b   1.000
_cell.length_c   1.000
_cell.angle_alpha   90.00
_cell.angle_beta   90.00
_cell.angle_gamma   90.00
#
_symmetry.space_group_name_H-M   'P 1'
#
loop_
_entity.id
_entity.type
_entity.pdbx_description
1 polymer ?
#
loop_
_entity_poly.entity_id
_entity_poly.type
_entity_poly.pdbx_seq_one_letter_code
_entity_poly.pdbx_strand_id
1 'polypeptide(L)'
;MSEILKRNSIKRKNGYRKKKRWLTELVSSAKVTGGDEEHPEAEAELTDDQYVNRLVDESSGGNEEMDARESASVHTDKLHEVPGGSGQQAEINRLEKILKEFEYAQCHLPRRRIGKVSDDKASDVRCTFCLSLEHFSDSCPRITDGDERYRFVKRRNLCLYCLEDCDPNRSCLKKGKGCFYCEVIRKTKYLHFLIPKDPGHHRALCNITNSKNIIAERIQELKHEIERVRRFTQSYWPECRKMRLHPISGKYTVVYILYKKFQKRR
;
A
#
# COMPACT_ATOMS: atom_id res chain seq x y z
N MET A 1 -17.08 -33.45 -37.98
CA MET A 1 -17.00 -32.02 -37.57
C MET A 1 -18.35 -31.34 -37.26
N SER A 2 -19.50 -31.88 -37.69
CA SER A 2 -20.84 -31.25 -37.51
C SER A 2 -21.40 -31.29 -36.06
N GLU A 3 -21.05 -32.29 -35.25
CA GLU A 3 -21.63 -32.43 -33.90
C GLU A 3 -21.01 -31.52 -32.82
N ILE A 4 -19.72 -31.19 -32.95
CA ILE A 4 -19.00 -30.34 -31.97
C ILE A 4 -19.55 -28.90 -32.01
N LEU A 5 -19.90 -28.40 -33.21
CA LEU A 5 -20.51 -27.08 -33.38
C LEU A 5 -21.94 -27.03 -32.80
N LYS A 6 -22.71 -28.12 -32.90
CA LYS A 6 -24.05 -28.22 -32.30
C LYS A 6 -24.01 -28.19 -30.77
N ARG A 7 -23.04 -28.89 -30.15
CA ARG A 7 -22.86 -28.88 -28.68
C ARG A 7 -22.47 -27.50 -28.13
N ASN A 8 -21.67 -26.72 -28.86
CA ASN A 8 -21.30 -25.35 -28.46
C ASN A 8 -22.46 -24.35 -28.59
N SER A 9 -23.36 -24.54 -29.55
CA SER A 9 -24.57 -23.70 -29.72
C SER A 9 -25.58 -23.88 -28.58
N ILE A 10 -25.75 -25.11 -28.08
CA ILE A 10 -26.67 -25.42 -26.96
C ILE A 10 -26.18 -24.83 -25.63
N LYS A 11 -24.87 -24.87 -25.36
CA LYS A 11 -24.28 -24.24 -24.17
C LYS A 11 -24.48 -22.72 -24.14
N ARG A 12 -24.38 -22.05 -25.29
CA ARG A 12 -24.62 -20.60 -25.43
C ARG A 12 -26.08 -20.20 -25.17
N LYS A 13 -27.05 -21.01 -25.62
CA LYS A 13 -28.49 -20.73 -25.39
C LYS A 13 -28.94 -20.91 -23.93
N ASN A 14 -28.35 -21.86 -23.19
CA ASN A 14 -28.68 -22.09 -21.78
C ASN A 14 -28.13 -21.00 -20.83
N GLY A 15 -26.98 -20.38 -21.16
CA GLY A 15 -26.47 -19.22 -20.41
C GLY A 15 -27.39 -17.99 -20.52
N TYR A 16 -27.98 -17.76 -21.69
CA TYR A 16 -28.85 -16.61 -21.94
C TYR A 16 -30.20 -16.70 -21.22
N ARG A 17 -30.80 -17.90 -21.13
CA ARG A 17 -32.08 -18.12 -20.41
C ARG A 17 -31.96 -17.95 -18.89
N LYS A 18 -30.83 -18.33 -18.28
CA LYS A 18 -30.57 -18.07 -16.84
C LYS A 18 -30.40 -16.57 -16.54
N LYS A 19 -29.90 -15.78 -17.50
CA LYS A 19 -29.67 -14.33 -17.36
C LYS A 19 -30.97 -13.51 -17.27
N LYS A 20 -32.05 -13.93 -17.95
CA LYS A 20 -33.35 -13.24 -17.93
C LYS A 20 -34.15 -13.40 -16.63
N ARG A 21 -33.99 -14.52 -15.90
CA ARG A 21 -34.73 -14.77 -14.65
C ARG A 21 -34.23 -13.93 -13.46
N TRP A 22 -32.96 -13.55 -13.47
CA TRP A 22 -32.32 -12.78 -12.38
C TRP A 22 -32.57 -11.27 -12.43
N LEU A 23 -32.88 -10.72 -13.61
CA LEU A 23 -33.22 -9.29 -13.76
C LEU A 23 -34.56 -8.94 -13.11
N THR A 24 -35.45 -9.93 -12.93
CA THR A 24 -36.78 -9.73 -12.35
C THR A 24 -36.79 -9.78 -10.83
N GLU A 25 -35.87 -10.51 -10.18
CA GLU A 25 -35.80 -10.60 -8.70
C GLU A 25 -35.10 -9.40 -8.03
N LEU A 26 -34.12 -8.76 -8.69
CA LEU A 26 -33.36 -7.65 -8.10
C LEU A 26 -34.12 -6.32 -8.04
N VAL A 27 -35.15 -6.14 -8.87
CA VAL A 27 -35.96 -4.91 -8.93
C VAL A 27 -37.00 -4.87 -7.81
N SER A 28 -37.33 -6.00 -7.18
CA SER A 28 -38.37 -6.07 -6.15
C SER A 28 -37.90 -5.83 -4.71
N SER A 29 -36.59 -5.68 -4.45
CA SER A 29 -36.05 -5.62 -3.08
C SER A 29 -35.48 -4.26 -2.64
N ALA A 30 -35.63 -3.19 -3.43
CA ALA A 30 -35.18 -1.85 -3.03
C ALA A 30 -36.37 -0.97 -2.62
N LYS A 31 -36.79 -1.07 -1.35
CA LYS A 31 -37.62 -0.06 -0.69
C LYS A 31 -36.75 0.85 0.18
N VAL A 32 -37.08 2.13 0.06
CA VAL A 32 -36.40 3.34 0.51
C VAL A 32 -36.49 3.53 2.02
N THR A 33 -35.41 3.97 2.65
CA THR A 33 -35.45 4.85 3.84
C THR A 33 -34.37 5.90 3.68
N GLY A 34 -34.79 7.14 3.43
CA GLY A 34 -33.94 8.33 3.41
C GLY A 34 -33.66 8.82 4.83
N GLY A 35 -32.45 9.32 5.04
CA GLY A 35 -32.03 10.09 6.20
C GLY A 35 -31.06 11.14 5.72
N ASP A 36 -31.42 12.40 5.93
CA ASP A 36 -30.61 13.57 5.62
C ASP A 36 -29.51 13.69 6.69
N GLU A 37 -28.25 13.52 6.30
CA GLU A 37 -27.09 13.82 7.14
C GLU A 37 -26.32 15.02 6.56
N GLU A 38 -26.14 16.02 7.42
CA GLU A 38 -25.42 17.27 7.16
C GLU A 38 -23.94 17.02 6.83
N HIS A 39 -23.50 17.69 5.77
CA HIS A 39 -22.19 17.53 5.16
C HIS A 39 -21.18 18.49 5.80
N PRO A 40 -20.04 18.02 6.35
CA PRO A 40 -19.00 18.89 6.85
C PRO A 40 -18.25 19.60 5.71
N GLU A 41 -17.84 20.81 6.05
CA GLU A 41 -17.20 21.87 5.26
C GLU A 41 -15.97 21.36 4.48
N ALA A 42 -15.94 21.67 3.18
CA ALA A 42 -14.95 21.17 2.23
C ALA A 42 -13.58 21.82 2.45
N GLU A 43 -12.58 21.01 2.83
CA GLU A 43 -11.17 21.38 2.69
C GLU A 43 -10.85 21.59 1.20
N ALA A 44 -10.34 22.77 0.85
CA ALA A 44 -10.05 23.16 -0.52
C ALA A 44 -9.15 22.12 -1.23
N GLU A 45 -9.68 21.48 -2.28
CA GLU A 45 -8.93 20.56 -3.13
C GLU A 45 -7.82 21.34 -3.86
N LEU A 46 -6.56 21.01 -3.57
CA LEU A 46 -5.41 21.46 -4.35
C LEU A 46 -5.57 20.99 -5.81
N THR A 47 -5.27 21.87 -6.75
CA THR A 47 -5.36 21.53 -8.18
C THR A 47 -4.24 20.56 -8.59
N ASP A 48 -4.49 19.73 -9.60
CA ASP A 48 -3.53 18.71 -10.07
C ASP A 48 -2.16 19.33 -10.45
N ASP A 49 -2.13 20.58 -10.92
CA ASP A 49 -0.90 21.31 -11.27
C ASP A 49 -0.08 21.70 -10.03
N GLN A 50 -0.74 22.05 -8.93
CA GLN A 50 -0.06 22.33 -7.65
C GLN A 50 0.52 21.05 -7.03
N TYR A 51 -0.14 19.91 -7.24
CA TYR A 51 0.35 18.62 -6.78
C TYR A 51 1.63 18.18 -7.52
N VAL A 52 1.71 18.39 -8.84
CA VAL A 52 2.87 18.01 -9.65
C VAL A 52 4.09 18.89 -9.35
N ASN A 53 3.91 20.21 -9.21
CA ASN A 53 5.03 21.12 -8.93
C ASN A 53 5.72 20.81 -7.59
N ARG A 54 4.95 20.39 -6.58
CA ARG A 54 5.50 20.01 -5.27
C ARG A 54 6.37 18.74 -5.32
N LEU A 55 6.09 17.81 -6.23
CA LEU A 55 6.88 16.58 -6.37
C LEU A 55 8.24 16.81 -7.06
N VAL A 56 8.35 17.85 -7.90
CA VAL A 56 9.56 18.16 -8.66
C VAL A 56 10.60 18.88 -7.81
N ASP A 57 10.18 19.79 -6.94
CA ASP A 57 11.09 20.55 -6.06
C ASP A 57 11.80 19.67 -5.02
N GLU A 58 11.18 18.57 -4.57
CA GLU A 58 11.79 17.66 -3.58
C GLU A 58 12.82 16.67 -4.18
N SER A 59 12.95 16.60 -5.52
CA SER A 59 13.85 15.63 -6.20
C SER A 59 15.15 16.22 -6.75
N SER A 60 15.39 17.53 -6.61
CA SER A 60 16.54 18.21 -7.25
C SER A 60 17.81 18.27 -6.38
N GLY A 61 17.88 17.50 -5.28
CA GLY A 61 19.05 17.45 -4.40
C GLY A 61 20.13 16.47 -4.85
N GLY A 62 21.02 16.93 -5.73
CA GLY A 62 22.45 16.56 -5.79
C GLY A 62 22.84 15.09 -5.98
N ASN A 63 23.23 14.73 -7.21
CA ASN A 63 24.14 13.60 -7.45
C ASN A 63 25.53 14.16 -7.75
N GLU A 64 26.38 14.16 -6.74
CA GLU A 64 27.83 14.26 -6.93
C GLU A 64 28.37 12.91 -7.42
N GLU A 65 29.12 13.05 -8.49
CA GLU A 65 29.95 12.08 -9.19
C GLU A 65 31.05 11.55 -8.25
N MET A 66 31.14 10.24 -8.04
CA MET A 66 32.32 9.66 -7.40
C MET A 66 32.77 8.38 -8.12
N ASP A 67 34.05 8.42 -8.46
CA ASP A 67 34.77 7.59 -9.42
C ASP A 67 35.40 6.34 -8.77
N ALA A 68 35.92 5.51 -9.66
CA ALA A 68 36.41 4.13 -9.61
C ALA A 68 37.33 3.63 -8.47
N ARG A 69 37.44 2.27 -8.46
CA ARG A 69 38.60 1.41 -8.04
C ARG A 69 38.79 1.22 -6.51
N GLU A 70 39.27 0.12 -5.93
CA GLU A 70 39.91 -1.13 -6.40
C GLU A 70 40.14 -2.09 -5.18
N SER A 71 40.23 -3.40 -5.46
CA SER A 71 40.92 -4.50 -4.75
C SER A 71 40.64 -4.92 -3.29
N ALA A 72 40.08 -6.14 -3.20
CA ALA A 72 40.60 -7.35 -2.55
C ALA A 72 41.04 -7.38 -1.07
N SER A 73 40.41 -8.32 -0.36
CA SER A 73 41.02 -9.32 0.55
C SER A 73 41.70 -8.83 1.84
N VAL A 74 40.96 -8.84 2.95
CA VAL A 74 41.54 -9.14 4.29
C VAL A 74 40.51 -9.91 5.14
N HIS A 75 40.90 -11.11 5.57
CA HIS A 75 40.28 -11.84 6.66
C HIS A 75 40.29 -11.01 7.95
N THR A 76 39.13 -10.73 8.54
CA THR A 76 39.06 -10.25 9.92
C THR A 76 38.23 -11.18 10.77
N ASP A 77 38.88 -11.65 11.83
CA ASP A 77 38.29 -12.32 12.98
C ASP A 77 37.04 -11.59 13.45
N LYS A 78 35.99 -12.37 13.76
CA LYS A 78 34.73 -11.93 14.36
C LYS A 78 34.95 -11.45 15.79
N LEU A 79 35.62 -10.32 15.95
CA LEU A 79 35.48 -9.51 17.15
C LEU A 79 34.07 -8.94 17.13
N HIS A 80 33.31 -9.32 18.14
CA HIS A 80 31.97 -8.81 18.44
C HIS A 80 32.06 -7.29 18.62
N GLU A 81 31.91 -6.54 17.53
CA GLU A 81 31.75 -5.09 17.60
C GLU A 81 30.48 -4.81 18.40
N VAL A 82 30.65 -4.34 19.63
CA VAL A 82 29.57 -3.77 20.41
C VAL A 82 29.12 -2.53 19.64
N PRO A 83 27.87 -2.48 19.13
CA PRO A 83 27.41 -1.36 18.32
C PRO A 83 27.57 -0.08 19.14
N GLY A 84 28.51 0.78 18.74
CA GLY A 84 28.62 2.12 19.29
C GLY A 84 27.27 2.83 19.15
N GLY A 85 26.95 3.72 20.10
CA GLY A 85 25.65 4.39 20.19
C GLY A 85 25.17 5.14 18.93
N SER A 86 26.04 5.32 17.92
CA SER A 86 25.67 5.84 16.59
C SER A 86 24.71 4.93 15.81
N GLY A 87 24.81 3.60 15.97
CA GLY A 87 23.97 2.65 15.23
C GLY A 87 22.50 2.66 15.66
N GLN A 88 22.24 2.82 16.96
CA GLN A 88 20.86 2.86 17.49
C GLN A 88 20.13 4.14 17.09
N GLN A 89 20.82 5.28 17.13
CA GLN A 89 20.22 6.54 16.69
C GLN A 89 19.94 6.53 15.19
N ALA A 90 20.83 5.94 14.38
CA ALA A 90 20.61 5.76 12.95
C ALA A 90 19.36 4.91 12.67
N GLU A 91 19.13 3.86 13.45
CA GLU A 91 17.93 3.03 13.31
C GLU A 91 16.64 3.77 13.73
N ILE A 92 16.66 4.52 14.84
CA ILE A 92 15.53 5.38 15.22
C ILE A 92 15.19 6.36 14.10
N ASN A 93 16.20 7.06 13.55
CA ASN A 93 16.01 8.02 12.47
C ASN A 93 15.44 7.35 11.21
N ARG A 94 15.90 6.12 10.90
CA ARG A 94 15.37 5.33 9.78
C ARG A 94 13.89 4.99 9.99
N LEU A 95 13.54 4.48 11.17
CA LEU A 95 12.15 4.12 11.50
C LEU A 95 11.23 5.34 11.50
N GLU A 96 11.68 6.47 12.04
CA GLU A 96 10.93 7.73 12.01
C GLU A 96 10.71 8.24 10.58
N LYS A 97 11.68 8.08 9.69
CA LYS A 97 11.50 8.40 8.26
C LYS A 97 10.43 7.50 7.63
N ILE A 98 10.47 6.19 7.90
CA ILE A 98 9.44 5.25 7.43
C ILE A 98 8.07 5.65 8.00
N LEU A 99 7.98 5.94 9.30
CA LEU A 99 6.75 6.35 9.96
C LEU A 99 6.11 7.57 9.30
N LYS A 100 6.90 8.61 9.02
CA LYS A 100 6.43 9.82 8.31
C LYS A 100 5.87 9.50 6.92
N GLU A 101 6.51 8.60 6.17
CA GLU A 101 6.00 8.18 4.86
C GLU A 101 4.66 7.43 4.97
N PHE A 102 4.48 6.60 6.01
CA PHE A 102 3.21 5.91 6.27
C PHE A 102 2.10 6.86 6.72
N GLU A 103 2.40 7.80 7.61
CA GLU A 103 1.45 8.83 8.05
C GLU A 103 1.00 9.71 6.88
N TYR A 104 1.95 10.12 6.01
CA TYR A 104 1.62 10.82 4.77
C TYR A 104 0.71 9.97 3.86
N ALA A 105 1.06 8.70 3.65
CA ALA A 105 0.27 7.79 2.84
C ALA A 105 -1.15 7.60 3.36
N GLN A 106 -1.34 7.52 4.67
CA GLN A 106 -2.66 7.33 5.28
C GLN A 106 -3.66 8.41 4.85
N CYS A 107 -3.20 9.67 4.77
CA CYS A 107 -4.02 10.80 4.34
C CYS A 107 -4.21 10.85 2.82
N HIS A 108 -3.16 10.53 2.06
CA HIS A 108 -3.05 10.74 0.61
C HIS A 108 -3.23 9.47 -0.24
N LEU A 109 -3.62 8.35 0.37
CA LEU A 109 -3.95 7.14 -0.38
C LEU A 109 -5.01 7.46 -1.44
N PRO A 110 -4.85 6.96 -2.69
CA PRO A 110 -5.87 7.11 -3.71
C PRO A 110 -7.23 6.67 -3.21
N ARG A 111 -8.24 7.52 -3.40
CA ARG A 111 -9.61 7.23 -3.00
C ARG A 111 -10.46 6.93 -4.23
N ARG A 112 -11.42 6.01 -4.07
CA ARG A 112 -12.49 5.87 -5.05
C ARG A 112 -13.46 7.02 -4.88
N ARG A 113 -13.90 7.60 -6.00
CA ARG A 113 -14.98 8.59 -6.04
C ARG A 113 -16.32 7.85 -6.03
N ILE A 114 -16.70 7.30 -4.87
CA ILE A 114 -17.93 6.51 -4.71
C ILE A 114 -19.15 7.40 -4.89
N GLY A 115 -20.14 6.93 -5.65
CA GLY A 115 -21.40 7.65 -5.85
C GLY A 115 -21.30 8.89 -6.74
N LYS A 116 -20.09 9.29 -7.17
CA LYS A 116 -19.93 10.40 -8.10
C LYS A 116 -20.60 10.03 -9.42
N VAL A 117 -21.67 10.76 -9.72
CA VAL A 117 -22.34 10.71 -11.01
C VAL A 117 -21.41 11.32 -12.05
N SER A 118 -21.37 10.75 -13.25
CA SER A 118 -20.67 11.39 -14.36
C SER A 118 -21.41 12.67 -14.74
N ASP A 119 -20.87 13.83 -14.36
CA ASP A 119 -21.43 15.16 -14.67
C ASP A 119 -21.65 15.36 -16.18
N ASP A 120 -20.85 14.67 -17.00
CA ASP A 120 -20.85 14.78 -18.45
C ASP A 120 -21.29 13.48 -19.12
N LYS A 121 -22.54 13.50 -19.62
CA LYS A 121 -23.14 12.55 -20.57
C LYS A 121 -23.32 11.13 -20.02
N ALA A 122 -24.54 10.62 -20.16
CA ALA A 122 -24.86 9.21 -19.90
C ALA A 122 -23.78 8.33 -20.53
N SER A 123 -22.97 7.68 -19.69
CA SER A 123 -21.94 6.79 -20.22
C SER A 123 -22.67 5.60 -20.84
N ASP A 124 -22.37 5.24 -22.09
CA ASP A 124 -22.91 4.02 -22.71
C ASP A 124 -22.47 2.73 -21.97
N VAL A 125 -21.59 2.87 -20.98
CA VAL A 125 -21.01 1.79 -20.19
C VAL A 125 -21.78 1.62 -18.89
N ARG A 126 -22.50 0.51 -18.77
CA ARG A 126 -23.15 0.14 -17.51
C ARG A 126 -22.13 -0.27 -16.46
N CYS A 127 -22.35 0.17 -15.22
CA CYS A 127 -21.64 -0.33 -14.06
C CYS A 127 -21.78 -1.86 -13.97
N THR A 128 -20.66 -2.58 -13.94
CA THR A 128 -20.64 -4.06 -13.88
C THR A 128 -21.31 -4.61 -12.62
N PHE A 129 -21.28 -3.84 -11.53
CA PHE A 129 -21.70 -4.28 -10.21
C PHE A 129 -23.20 -4.10 -9.98
N CYS A 130 -23.75 -2.93 -10.33
CA CYS A 130 -25.16 -2.59 -10.08
C CYS A 130 -25.99 -2.38 -11.36
N LEU A 131 -25.37 -2.38 -12.54
CA LEU A 131 -25.99 -2.17 -13.85
C LEU A 131 -26.56 -0.77 -14.12
N SER A 132 -26.34 0.20 -13.21
CA SER A 132 -26.69 1.61 -13.45
C SER A 132 -25.81 2.21 -14.56
N LEU A 133 -26.36 3.22 -15.26
CA LEU A 133 -25.68 4.04 -16.27
C LEU A 133 -25.14 5.37 -15.69
N GLU A 134 -25.46 5.66 -14.42
CA GLU A 134 -25.16 6.95 -13.79
C GLU A 134 -23.70 7.07 -13.32
N HIS A 135 -23.00 5.94 -13.18
CA HIS A 135 -21.62 5.91 -12.67
C HIS A 135 -20.82 4.76 -13.27
N PHE A 136 -19.50 4.94 -13.31
CA PHE A 136 -18.56 3.89 -13.71
C PHE A 136 -18.44 2.79 -12.65
N SER A 137 -18.07 1.57 -13.06
CA SER A 137 -17.88 0.44 -12.14
C SER A 137 -16.97 0.76 -10.95
N ASP A 138 -15.92 1.56 -11.16
CA ASP A 138 -15.00 1.95 -10.07
C ASP A 138 -15.67 2.81 -8.99
N SER A 139 -16.67 3.61 -9.37
CA SER A 139 -17.43 4.51 -8.52
C SER A 139 -18.71 3.89 -7.93
N CYS A 140 -18.90 2.58 -8.06
CA CYS A 140 -20.15 1.94 -7.63
C CYS A 140 -20.44 2.12 -6.13
N PRO A 141 -21.61 2.68 -5.76
CA PRO A 141 -22.01 2.86 -4.36
C PRO A 141 -22.59 1.60 -3.72
N ARG A 142 -23.02 0.60 -4.52
CA ARG A 142 -23.64 -0.63 -3.99
C ARG A 142 -22.63 -1.70 -3.57
N ILE A 143 -21.48 -1.74 -4.23
CA ILE A 143 -20.38 -2.66 -3.90
C ILE A 143 -19.13 -1.80 -3.87
N THR A 144 -18.64 -1.48 -2.67
CA THR A 144 -17.56 -0.49 -2.45
C THR A 144 -16.23 -1.14 -2.08
N ASP A 145 -16.29 -2.29 -1.42
CA ASP A 145 -15.14 -3.07 -0.97
C ASP A 145 -14.43 -3.79 -2.13
N GLY A 146 -13.09 -3.70 -2.18
CA GLY A 146 -12.28 -4.27 -3.25
C GLY A 146 -12.38 -5.80 -3.31
N ASP A 147 -12.33 -6.47 -2.16
CA ASP A 147 -12.41 -7.92 -2.08
C ASP A 147 -13.80 -8.45 -2.43
N GLU A 148 -14.86 -7.74 -2.03
CA GLU A 148 -16.23 -8.03 -2.47
C GLU A 148 -16.38 -7.90 -3.98
N ARG A 149 -15.86 -6.82 -4.58
CA ARG A 149 -15.86 -6.63 -6.05
C ARG A 149 -15.11 -7.74 -6.76
N TYR A 150 -13.94 -8.14 -6.26
CA TYR A 150 -13.18 -9.26 -6.81
C TYR A 150 -13.99 -10.57 -6.77
N ARG A 151 -14.58 -10.89 -5.62
CA ARG A 151 -15.44 -12.07 -5.46
C ARG A 151 -16.67 -12.02 -6.37
N PHE A 152 -17.27 -10.85 -6.57
CA PHE A 152 -18.38 -10.66 -7.50
C PHE A 152 -17.97 -11.01 -8.95
N VAL A 153 -16.86 -10.45 -9.43
CA VAL A 153 -16.34 -10.70 -10.79
C VAL A 153 -16.01 -12.18 -10.99
N LYS A 154 -15.35 -12.81 -10.01
CA LYS A 154 -15.06 -14.26 -10.04
C LYS A 154 -16.33 -15.10 -10.11
N ARG A 155 -17.32 -14.85 -9.24
CA ARG A 155 -18.61 -15.60 -9.24
C ARG A 155 -19.38 -15.44 -10.55
N ARG A 156 -19.28 -14.29 -11.21
CA ARG A 156 -19.92 -14.00 -12.50
C ARG A 156 -19.10 -14.51 -13.70
N ASN A 157 -17.94 -15.11 -13.47
CA ASN A 157 -16.99 -15.54 -14.49
C ASN A 157 -16.63 -14.42 -15.48
N LEU A 158 -16.44 -13.20 -14.95
CA LEU A 158 -16.04 -12.04 -15.73
C LEU A 158 -14.52 -11.90 -15.75
N CYS A 159 -13.99 -11.29 -16.80
CA CYS A 159 -12.56 -11.03 -16.93
C CYS A 159 -12.07 -10.04 -15.88
N LEU A 160 -11.00 -10.39 -15.16
CA LEU A 160 -10.40 -9.52 -14.14
C LEU A 160 -9.82 -8.22 -14.70
N TYR A 161 -9.50 -8.18 -16.00
CA TYR A 161 -8.80 -7.06 -16.63
C TYR A 161 -9.72 -6.04 -17.31
N CYS A 162 -10.89 -6.46 -17.80
CA CYS A 162 -11.85 -5.58 -18.48
C CYS A 162 -13.26 -5.61 -17.91
N LEU A 163 -13.55 -6.47 -16.94
CA LEU A 163 -14.87 -6.66 -16.32
C LEU A 163 -15.98 -7.19 -17.26
N GLU A 164 -15.61 -7.65 -18.46
CA GLU A 164 -16.53 -8.20 -19.47
C GLU A 164 -16.40 -9.72 -19.60
N ASP A 165 -17.31 -10.34 -20.36
CA ASP A 165 -17.28 -11.75 -20.71
C ASP A 165 -16.28 -12.00 -21.85
N CYS A 166 -15.03 -12.29 -21.50
CA CYS A 166 -13.96 -12.59 -22.47
C CYS A 166 -13.96 -14.07 -22.86
N ASP A 167 -13.55 -14.38 -24.10
CA ASP A 167 -13.26 -15.75 -24.52
C ASP A 167 -12.11 -16.32 -23.67
N PRO A 168 -12.32 -17.41 -22.90
CA PRO A 168 -11.28 -18.00 -22.05
C PRO A 168 -10.09 -18.54 -22.86
N ASN A 169 -10.25 -18.77 -24.16
CA ASN A 169 -9.18 -19.26 -25.03
C ASN A 169 -8.30 -18.14 -25.61
N ARG A 170 -8.63 -16.87 -25.34
CA ARG A 170 -7.87 -15.72 -25.84
C ARG A 170 -7.38 -14.85 -24.69
N SER A 171 -6.18 -14.32 -24.81
CA SER A 171 -5.69 -13.32 -23.87
C SER A 171 -6.51 -12.04 -23.99
N CYS A 172 -6.96 -11.49 -22.87
CA CYS A 172 -7.68 -10.22 -22.85
C CYS A 172 -6.76 -9.09 -23.33
N LEU A 173 -7.25 -8.22 -24.23
CA LEU A 173 -6.51 -7.07 -24.75
C LEU A 173 -6.11 -6.06 -23.66
N LYS A 174 -6.77 -6.09 -22.50
CA LYS A 174 -6.48 -5.22 -21.36
C LYS A 174 -5.49 -5.82 -20.36
N LYS A 175 -5.04 -7.08 -20.54
CA LYS A 175 -4.17 -7.80 -19.59
C LYS A 175 -2.83 -7.09 -19.29
N GLY A 176 -2.31 -6.31 -20.25
CA GLY A 176 -1.07 -5.55 -20.06
C GLY A 176 -1.25 -4.15 -19.49
N LYS A 177 -2.49 -3.68 -19.29
CA LYS A 177 -2.73 -2.35 -18.70
C LYS A 177 -2.58 -2.44 -17.19
N GLY A 178 -1.66 -1.65 -16.64
CA GLY A 178 -1.49 -1.57 -15.19
C GLY A 178 -2.71 -0.97 -14.50
N CYS A 179 -2.92 -1.38 -13.25
CA CYS A 179 -3.90 -0.76 -12.38
C CYS A 179 -3.38 0.60 -11.93
N PHE A 180 -4.12 1.67 -12.23
CA PHE A 180 -3.81 3.06 -11.82
C PHE A 180 -3.43 3.16 -10.34
N TYR A 181 -4.23 2.57 -9.45
CA TYR A 181 -3.96 2.61 -8.01
C TYR A 181 -2.65 1.91 -7.63
N CYS A 182 -2.36 0.76 -8.25
CA CYS A 182 -1.09 0.07 -8.05
C CYS A 182 0.10 0.88 -8.57
N GLU A 183 -0.05 1.56 -9.72
CA GLU A 183 1.00 2.42 -10.27
C GLU A 183 1.34 3.59 -9.36
N VAL A 184 0.34 4.23 -8.74
CA VAL A 184 0.59 5.27 -7.72
C VAL A 184 1.39 4.70 -6.55
N ILE A 185 1.00 3.54 -6.02
CA ILE A 185 1.71 2.91 -4.91
C ILE A 185 3.13 2.45 -5.29
N ARG A 186 3.37 2.00 -6.53
CA ARG A 186 4.71 1.61 -7.00
C ARG A 186 5.73 2.76 -6.98
N LYS A 187 5.27 4.01 -7.00
CA LYS A 187 6.15 5.19 -6.89
C LYS A 187 6.58 5.48 -5.45
N THR A 188 5.95 4.85 -4.47
CA THR A 188 6.28 5.03 -3.05
C THR A 188 7.31 3.99 -2.61
N LYS A 189 8.19 4.36 -1.68
CA LYS A 189 9.31 3.49 -1.28
C LYS A 189 8.90 2.33 -0.38
N TYR A 190 7.92 2.54 0.52
CA TYR A 190 7.60 1.56 1.57
C TYR A 190 6.21 0.93 1.47
N LEU A 191 5.34 1.33 0.55
CA LEU A 191 3.96 0.82 0.47
C LEU A 191 3.76 -0.32 -0.53
N HIS A 192 4.83 -0.84 -1.13
CA HIS A 192 4.74 -1.93 -2.13
C HIS A 192 4.01 -3.18 -1.60
N PHE A 193 4.02 -3.42 -0.29
CA PHE A 193 3.30 -4.53 0.34
C PHE A 193 1.77 -4.44 0.20
N LEU A 194 1.23 -3.26 -0.12
CA LEU A 194 -0.21 -3.07 -0.40
C LEU A 194 -0.62 -3.54 -1.80
N ILE A 195 0.34 -3.75 -2.70
CA ILE A 195 0.05 -4.17 -4.08
C ILE A 195 -0.33 -5.66 -4.06
N PRO A 196 -1.53 -6.04 -4.55
CA PRO A 196 -1.91 -7.44 -4.64
C PRO A 196 -0.89 -8.25 -5.47
N LYS A 197 -0.56 -9.46 -5.00
CA LYS A 197 0.35 -10.39 -5.71
C LYS A 197 -0.34 -11.14 -6.86
N ASP A 198 -1.33 -10.51 -7.50
CA ASP A 198 -2.08 -11.08 -8.61
C ASP A 198 -1.41 -10.78 -9.96
N PRO A 199 -1.75 -11.49 -11.05
CA PRO A 199 -1.18 -11.24 -12.38
C PRO A 199 -1.75 -9.97 -13.05
N GLY A 200 -2.25 -9.01 -12.27
CA GLY A 200 -2.94 -7.81 -12.70
C GLY A 200 -4.45 -7.89 -12.55
N HIS A 201 -5.07 -6.71 -12.39
CA HIS A 201 -6.50 -6.54 -12.21
C HIS A 201 -6.95 -5.18 -12.75
N HIS A 202 -8.24 -5.07 -13.06
CA HIS A 202 -8.89 -3.81 -13.39
C HIS A 202 -8.96 -2.90 -12.15
N ARG A 203 -8.76 -1.58 -12.31
CA ARG A 203 -8.72 -0.62 -11.19
C ARG A 203 -9.91 -0.71 -10.23
N ALA A 204 -11.10 -1.00 -10.78
CA ALA A 204 -12.32 -1.18 -10.00
C ALA A 204 -12.25 -2.31 -8.95
N LEU A 205 -11.33 -3.26 -9.11
CA LEU A 205 -11.13 -4.41 -8.21
C LEU A 205 -9.98 -4.21 -7.21
N CYS A 206 -9.25 -3.09 -7.28
CA CYS A 206 -8.00 -2.92 -6.54
C CYS A 206 -8.23 -2.69 -5.04
N ASN A 207 -7.69 -3.53 -4.16
CA ASN A 207 -7.95 -3.37 -2.73
C ASN A 207 -7.17 -2.23 -2.05
N ILE A 208 -6.20 -1.60 -2.73
CA ILE A 208 -5.37 -0.50 -2.19
C ILE A 208 -6.22 0.62 -1.56
N THR A 209 -7.35 0.97 -2.18
CA THR A 209 -8.22 2.04 -1.69
C THR A 209 -8.94 1.69 -0.38
N ASN A 210 -8.98 0.39 -0.03
CA ASN A 210 -9.53 -0.14 1.22
C ASN A 210 -8.43 -0.41 2.28
N SER A 211 -7.15 -0.20 1.95
CA SER A 211 -6.01 -0.55 2.82
C SER A 211 -5.71 0.44 3.96
N LYS A 212 -6.59 1.42 4.24
CA LYS A 212 -6.36 2.43 5.29
C LYS A 212 -6.07 1.81 6.66
N ASN A 213 -6.80 0.76 7.02
CA ASN A 213 -6.63 0.07 8.30
C ASN A 213 -5.27 -0.66 8.36
N ILE A 214 -4.82 -1.24 7.25
CA ILE A 214 -3.51 -1.91 7.16
C ILE A 214 -2.38 -0.89 7.36
N ILE A 215 -2.50 0.31 6.77
CA ILE A 215 -1.53 1.39 7.00
C ILE A 215 -1.56 1.84 8.47
N ALA A 216 -2.75 2.01 9.05
CA ALA A 216 -2.90 2.41 10.44
C ALA A 216 -2.25 1.42 11.42
N GLU A 217 -2.45 0.12 11.20
CA GLU A 217 -1.80 -0.94 11.96
C GLU A 217 -0.28 -0.85 11.85
N ARG A 218 0.24 -0.69 10.62
CA ARG A 218 1.69 -0.58 10.40
C ARG A 218 2.30 0.68 11.03
N ILE A 219 1.56 1.79 11.08
CA ILE A 219 1.96 3.00 11.82
C ILE A 219 2.12 2.68 13.32
N GLN A 220 1.18 1.95 13.92
CA GLN A 220 1.26 1.57 15.33
C GLN A 220 2.45 0.65 15.60
N GLU A 221 2.70 -0.33 14.74
CA GLU A 221 3.88 -1.20 14.83
C GLU A 221 5.19 -0.41 14.80
N LEU A 222 5.32 0.55 13.88
CA LEU A 222 6.50 1.41 13.77
C LEU A 222 6.68 2.30 15.02
N LYS A 223 5.60 2.86 15.57
CA LYS A 223 5.65 3.62 16.83
C LYS A 223 6.14 2.75 17.99
N HIS A 224 5.64 1.53 18.11
CA HIS A 224 6.11 0.58 19.12
C HIS A 224 7.57 0.16 18.92
N GLU A 225 8.01 -0.03 17.67
CA GLU A 225 9.40 -0.34 17.32
C GLU A 225 10.35 0.77 17.79
N ILE A 226 10.04 2.02 17.42
CA ILE A 226 10.83 3.20 17.82
C ILE A 226 10.94 3.28 19.34
N GLU A 227 9.83 3.10 20.06
CA GLU A 227 9.82 3.16 21.52
C GLU A 227 10.63 2.02 22.15
N ARG A 228 10.62 0.83 21.54
CA ARG A 228 11.44 -0.29 22.01
C ARG A 228 12.93 0.01 21.87
N VAL A 229 13.35 0.56 20.72
CA VAL A 229 14.75 0.94 20.49
C VAL A 229 15.17 2.05 21.45
N ARG A 230 14.33 3.07 21.67
CA ARG A 230 14.59 4.17 22.62
C ARG A 230 14.80 3.66 24.05
N ARG A 231 13.93 2.78 24.55
CA ARG A 231 14.07 2.18 25.89
C ARG A 231 15.35 1.38 26.03
N PHE A 232 15.71 0.61 25.02
CA PHE A 232 16.98 -0.13 25.01
C PHE A 232 18.17 0.83 25.06
N THR A 233 18.15 1.93 24.30
CA THR A 233 19.24 2.92 24.36
C THR A 233 19.35 3.59 25.74
N GLN A 234 18.21 3.90 26.40
CA GLN A 234 18.22 4.55 27.71
C GLN A 234 18.66 3.64 28.86
N SER A 235 18.41 2.33 28.80
CA SER A 235 18.72 1.42 29.91
C SER A 235 20.21 1.07 30.06
N TYR A 236 21.00 1.16 28.98
CA TYR A 236 22.42 0.75 28.99
C TYR A 236 23.42 1.90 29.27
N TRP A 237 22.97 3.16 29.27
CA TRP A 237 23.83 4.34 29.41
C TRP A 237 23.95 5.01 30.80
N PRO A 238 23.14 4.72 31.85
CA PRO A 238 23.27 5.42 33.13
C PRO A 238 24.58 5.13 33.88
N GLU A 239 25.15 3.93 33.73
CA GLU A 239 26.33 3.52 34.51
C GLU A 239 27.67 4.01 33.90
N CYS A 240 27.77 4.15 32.57
CA CYS A 240 28.99 4.67 31.93
C CYS A 240 29.23 6.17 32.19
N ARG A 241 28.19 6.95 32.53
CA ARG A 241 28.30 8.40 32.77
C ARG A 241 28.86 8.78 34.14
N LYS A 242 28.98 7.81 35.08
CA LYS A 242 29.52 8.03 36.43
C LYS A 242 31.04 7.84 36.53
N MET A 243 31.76 7.58 35.43
CA MET A 243 33.22 7.71 35.41
C MET A 243 33.61 9.19 35.46
N ARG A 244 33.52 9.79 36.66
CA ARG A 244 34.19 11.06 36.96
C ARG A 244 35.69 10.81 36.82
N LEU A 245 36.31 11.48 35.87
CA LEU A 245 37.76 11.65 35.85
C LEU A 245 38.14 12.41 37.12
N HIS A 246 38.56 11.70 38.17
CA HIS A 246 39.15 12.33 39.33
C HIS A 246 40.56 12.80 38.95
N PRO A 247 40.88 14.10 39.08
CA PRO A 247 42.23 14.59 38.85
C PRO A 247 43.12 14.08 40.00
N ILE A 248 43.88 13.02 39.74
CA ILE A 248 44.96 12.59 40.64
C ILE A 248 46.25 13.26 40.12
N SER A 249 46.62 14.36 40.78
CA SER A 249 47.99 14.91 40.85
C SER A 249 48.78 15.09 39.54
N GLY A 250 48.18 15.68 38.49
CA GLY A 250 48.96 16.20 37.35
C GLY A 250 49.51 15.16 36.35
N LYS A 251 49.02 13.91 36.38
CA LYS A 251 49.28 12.93 35.33
C LYS A 251 47.97 12.20 35.00
N TYR A 252 47.42 12.47 33.82
CA TYR A 252 46.24 11.76 33.31
C TYR A 252 46.61 10.30 33.06
N THR A 253 46.36 9.44 34.04
CA THR A 253 46.39 7.99 33.84
C THR A 253 44.97 7.59 33.49
N VAL A 254 44.71 7.25 32.22
CA VAL A 254 43.42 6.72 31.79
C VAL A 254 43.26 5.34 32.43
N VAL A 255 42.63 5.28 33.60
CA VAL A 255 42.30 4.01 34.26
C VAL A 255 41.14 3.40 33.49
N TYR A 256 41.48 2.59 32.48
CA TYR A 256 40.54 1.63 31.90
C TYR A 256 40.18 0.61 32.99
N ILE A 257 39.14 0.89 33.79
CA ILE A 257 38.54 -0.14 34.64
C ILE A 257 37.85 -1.12 33.70
N LEU A 258 38.61 -2.15 33.34
CA LEU A 258 38.20 -3.24 32.48
C LEU A 258 36.91 -3.87 33.00
N TYR A 259 35.99 -4.00 32.04
CA TYR A 259 34.71 -4.67 31.99
C TYR A 259 34.75 -6.17 32.38
N LYS A 260 35.43 -6.55 33.46
CA LYS A 260 35.62 -7.96 33.87
C LYS A 260 34.39 -8.63 34.50
N LYS A 261 33.27 -7.92 34.68
CA LYS A 261 32.07 -8.50 35.32
C LYS A 261 31.04 -9.11 34.37
N PHE A 262 31.22 -9.01 33.05
CA PHE A 262 30.22 -9.49 32.09
C PHE A 262 30.46 -10.91 31.51
N GLN A 263 31.58 -11.57 31.84
CA GLN A 263 31.86 -12.94 31.36
C GLN A 263 31.50 -14.06 32.35
N LYS A 264 30.96 -13.76 33.54
CA LYS A 264 30.72 -14.79 34.58
C LYS A 264 29.26 -15.23 34.78
N ARG A 265 28.37 -14.95 33.82
CA ARG A 265 26.95 -15.39 33.86
C ARG A 265 26.48 -16.02 32.53
N ARG A 266 27.35 -16.81 31.90
CA ARG A 266 26.94 -17.85 30.95
C ARG A 266 27.53 -19.17 31.42
#